data_AF-A0A950WVH5-F1
#
_entry.id   AF-A0A950WVH5-F1
#
_cell.length_a   1.000
_cell.length_b   1.000
_cell.length_c   1.000
_cell.angle_alpha   90.00
_cell.angle_beta   90.00
_cell.angle_gamma   90.00
#
_symmetry.space_group_name_H-M   'P 1'
#
loop_
_entity.id
_entity.type
_entity.pdbx_description
1 polymer ?
#
loop_
_entity_poly.entity_id
_entity_poly.type
_entity_poly.pdbx_seq_one_letter_code
_entity_poly.pdbx_strand_id
1 'polypeptide(L)'
;MVIVVRDNTVTLDEPADFKGFKVVVESGDGSGLFSVGRLAHRDTAWITAEAVRRLAGDAATPGWEEGFQAMLDYATTKGWIDDAGDIQAHVEWATG
;
A
#
# COMPACT_ATOMS: atom_id res chain seq x y z
N MET A 1 4.45 -0.26 7.10
CA MET A 1 4.30 0.58 5.89
C MET A 1 2.82 0.76 5.65
N VAL A 2 2.30 1.96 5.87
CA VAL A 2 0.86 2.19 5.93
C VAL A 2 0.45 3.21 4.88
N ILE A 3 -0.41 2.81 3.96
CA ILE A 3 -1.07 3.75 3.06
C ILE A 3 -2.23 4.36 3.82
N VAL A 4 -2.20 5.67 4.05
CA VAL A 4 -3.27 6.37 4.75
C VAL A 4 -4.13 7.12 3.74
N VAL A 5 -5.43 6.87 3.78
CA VAL A 5 -6.43 7.53 2.94
C VAL A 5 -7.25 8.47 3.82
N ARG A 6 -7.27 9.75 3.45
CA ARG A 6 -8.10 10.80 4.05
C ARG A 6 -8.85 11.51 2.94
N ASP A 7 -10.14 11.21 2.82
CA ASP A 7 -10.99 11.68 1.72
C ASP A 7 -10.36 11.34 0.34
N ASN A 8 -9.84 12.36 -0.36
CA ASN A 8 -9.18 12.22 -1.65
C ASN A 8 -7.64 12.28 -1.58
N THR A 9 -7.06 12.34 -0.37
CA THR A 9 -5.61 12.38 -0.16
C THR A 9 -5.09 11.00 0.23
N VAL A 10 -3.95 10.62 -0.36
CA VAL A 10 -3.25 9.38 -0.02
C VAL A 10 -1.81 9.69 0.33
N THR A 11 -1.35 9.19 1.48
CA THR A 11 0.04 9.31 1.96
C THR A 11 0.61 7.94 2.32
N LEU A 12 1.93 7.86 2.45
CA LEU A 12 2.64 6.69 2.94
C LEU A 12 3.29 7.02 4.29
N ASP A 13 2.78 6.38 5.34
CA ASP A 13 3.32 6.45 6.68
C ASP A 13 4.23 5.23 6.91
N GLU A 14 5.24 5.40 7.75
CA GLU A 14 6.23 4.36 8.06
C GLU A 14 6.81 3.67 6.80
N PRO A 15 7.38 4.42 5.84
CA PRO A 15 7.79 3.88 4.54
C PRO A 15 8.87 2.79 4.64
N ALA A 16 9.60 2.71 5.76
CA ALA A 16 10.64 1.71 5.98
C ALA A 16 10.16 0.46 6.77
N ASP A 17 8.89 0.39 7.19
CA ASP A 17 8.35 -0.83 7.80
C ASP A 17 7.84 -1.81 6.73
N PHE A 18 8.74 -2.65 6.23
CA PHE A 18 8.46 -3.65 5.19
C PHE A 18 7.71 -4.90 5.69
N LYS A 19 7.23 -4.91 6.94
CA LYS A 19 6.57 -6.09 7.53
C LYS A 19 5.07 -5.88 7.75
N GLY A 20 4.62 -4.64 7.89
CA GLY A 20 3.22 -4.29 8.10
C GLY A 20 2.62 -3.51 6.93
N PHE A 21 2.55 -4.11 5.73
CA PHE A 21 1.90 -3.47 4.58
C PHE A 21 0.37 -3.48 4.71
N LYS A 22 -0.24 -2.30 4.85
CA LYS A 22 -1.70 -2.16 4.95
C LYS A 22 -2.19 -0.81 4.44
N VAL A 23 -3.49 -0.71 4.26
CA VAL A 23 -4.23 0.52 4.01
C VAL A 23 -5.04 0.87 5.24
N VAL A 24 -5.02 2.14 5.64
CA VAL A 24 -5.91 2.70 6.66
C VAL A 24 -6.74 3.80 6.02
N VAL A 25 -8.06 3.64 6.01
CA VAL A 25 -9.00 4.69 5.62
C VAL A 25 -9.43 5.42 6.89
N GLU A 26 -8.91 6.61 7.09
CA GLU A 26 -9.21 7.44 8.28
C GLU A 26 -10.47 8.29 8.09
N SER A 27 -10.74 8.73 6.86
CA SER A 27 -11.95 9.48 6.52
C SER A 27 -12.37 9.26 5.07
N GLY A 28 -13.66 9.47 4.79
CA GLY A 28 -14.25 9.30 3.47
C GLY A 28 -14.74 7.88 3.17
N ASP A 29 -15.06 7.63 1.91
CA ASP A 29 -15.58 6.35 1.41
C ASP A 29 -14.50 5.43 0.82
N GLY A 30 -13.22 5.81 0.97
CA GLY A 30 -12.08 5.10 0.40
C GLY A 30 -11.81 5.42 -1.08
N SER A 31 -12.54 6.34 -1.72
CA SER A 31 -12.33 6.72 -3.12
C SER A 31 -10.93 7.25 -3.42
N GLY A 32 -10.22 7.83 -2.44
CA GLY A 32 -8.80 8.20 -2.58
C GLY A 32 -7.90 7.04 -3.00
N LEU A 33 -8.26 5.80 -2.63
CA LEU A 33 -7.52 4.58 -2.97
C LEU A 33 -7.38 4.36 -4.49
N PHE A 34 -8.33 4.85 -5.29
CA PHE A 34 -8.28 4.71 -6.76
C PHE A 34 -7.06 5.39 -7.40
N SER A 35 -6.39 6.29 -6.68
CA SER A 35 -5.16 6.94 -7.14
C SER A 35 -3.90 6.07 -6.97
N VAL A 36 -4.00 4.95 -6.24
CA VAL A 36 -2.88 4.07 -5.88
C VAL A 36 -3.15 2.59 -6.13
N GLY A 37 -4.38 2.25 -6.52
CA GLY A 37 -4.79 0.86 -6.69
C GLY A 37 -6.30 0.72 -6.85
N ARG A 38 -6.84 -0.40 -6.39
CA ARG A 38 -8.26 -0.72 -6.42
C ARG A 38 -8.69 -1.46 -5.17
N LEU A 39 -9.93 -1.21 -4.75
CA LEU A 39 -10.57 -1.98 -3.69
C LEU A 39 -11.04 -3.32 -4.28
N ALA A 40 -10.63 -4.43 -3.68
CA ALA A 40 -11.07 -5.77 -4.09
C ALA A 40 -12.32 -6.20 -3.32
N HIS A 41 -12.26 -6.04 -1.99
CA HIS A 41 -13.34 -6.26 -1.04
C HIS A 41 -13.27 -5.19 0.05
N ARG A 42 -14.25 -5.16 0.95
CA ARG A 42 -14.27 -4.18 2.06
C ARG A 42 -12.97 -4.19 2.88
N ASP A 43 -12.36 -5.35 3.06
CA ASP A 43 -11.21 -5.52 3.94
C ASP A 43 -9.89 -5.76 3.18
N THR A 44 -9.91 -5.71 1.83
CA THR A 44 -8.72 -5.93 1.00
C THR A 44 -8.67 -5.04 -0.24
N ALA A 45 -7.47 -4.56 -0.55
CA ALA A 45 -7.16 -3.76 -1.73
C ALA A 45 -5.97 -4.35 -2.48
N TRP A 46 -5.89 -4.04 -3.77
CA TRP A 46 -4.71 -4.26 -4.60
C TRP A 46 -4.06 -2.91 -4.86
N ILE A 47 -2.79 -2.77 -4.47
CA ILE A 47 -2.03 -1.53 -4.56
C ILE A 47 -0.89 -1.70 -5.56
N THR A 48 -0.71 -0.74 -6.45
CA THR A 48 0.38 -0.83 -7.43
C THR A 48 1.73 -0.56 -6.75
N ALA A 49 2.74 -1.35 -7.08
CA ALA A 49 4.09 -1.14 -6.54
C ALA A 49 4.68 0.22 -6.98
N GLU A 50 4.27 0.73 -8.15
CA GLU A 50 4.63 2.07 -8.61
C GLU A 50 4.03 3.16 -7.71
N ALA A 51 2.78 3.01 -7.27
CA ALA A 51 2.16 3.98 -6.38
C ALA A 51 2.87 4.04 -5.03
N VAL A 52 3.31 2.89 -4.47
CA VAL A 52 4.10 2.87 -3.24
C VAL A 52 5.40 3.65 -3.40
N ARG A 53 6.14 3.43 -4.51
CA ARG A 53 7.37 4.19 -4.83
C ARG A 53 7.09 5.69 -4.96
N ARG A 54 6.02 6.06 -5.64
CA ARG A 54 5.60 7.46 -5.80
C ARG A 54 5.28 8.12 -4.46
N LEU A 55 4.56 7.42 -3.57
CA LEU A 55 4.23 7.94 -2.24
C LEU A 55 5.43 7.99 -1.30
N ALA A 56 6.39 7.07 -1.43
CA ALA A 56 7.62 7.09 -0.65
C ALA A 56 8.49 8.32 -0.94
N GLY A 57 8.42 8.89 -2.15
CA GLY A 57 9.12 10.12 -2.52
C GLY A 57 10.62 10.02 -2.22
N ASP A 58 11.15 10.99 -1.47
CA ASP A 58 12.58 11.03 -1.10
C ASP A 58 13.04 9.83 -0.24
N ALA A 59 12.11 9.10 0.38
CA ALA A 59 12.44 7.88 1.12
C ALA A 59 12.83 6.72 0.20
N ALA A 60 12.47 6.74 -1.08
CA ALA A 60 12.77 5.72 -2.09
C ALA A 60 14.24 5.74 -2.56
N THR A 61 15.17 5.75 -1.60
CA THR A 61 16.60 5.58 -1.83
C THR A 61 16.92 4.17 -2.33
N PRO A 62 18.13 3.92 -2.89
CA PRO A 62 18.51 2.57 -3.31
C PRO A 62 18.38 1.50 -2.21
N GLY A 63 18.77 1.83 -0.97
CA GLY A 63 18.62 0.89 0.16
C GLY A 63 17.17 0.66 0.58
N TRP A 64 16.29 1.64 0.36
CA TRP A 64 14.86 1.46 0.53
C TRP A 64 14.30 0.53 -0.55
N GLU A 65 14.72 0.70 -1.81
CA GLU A 65 14.28 -0.14 -2.93
C GLU A 65 14.69 -1.61 -2.72
N GLU A 66 15.88 -1.86 -2.18
CA GLU A 66 16.30 -3.22 -1.79
C GLU A 66 15.36 -3.84 -0.74
N GLY A 67 14.98 -3.07 0.28
CA GLY A 67 14.04 -3.52 1.31
C GLY A 67 12.62 -3.72 0.75
N PHE A 68 12.17 -2.84 -0.12
CA PHE A 68 10.88 -2.95 -0.79
C PHE A 68 10.84 -4.16 -1.73
N GLN A 69 11.90 -4.42 -2.50
CA GLN A 69 12.00 -5.61 -3.34
C GLN A 69 11.97 -6.89 -2.51
N ALA A 70 12.68 -6.94 -1.38
CA ALA A 70 12.62 -8.09 -0.47
C ALA A 70 11.20 -8.33 0.09
N MET A 71 10.44 -7.25 0.34
CA MET A 71 9.03 -7.34 0.71
C MET A 71 8.17 -7.93 -0.43
N LEU A 72 8.37 -7.48 -1.67
CA LEU A 72 7.66 -7.99 -2.85
C LEU A 72 7.97 -9.47 -3.09
N ASP A 73 9.24 -9.87 -2.97
CA ASP A 73 9.65 -11.26 -3.10
C ASP A 73 8.97 -12.13 -2.04
N TYR A 74 8.94 -11.66 -0.78
CA TYR A 74 8.22 -12.35 0.29
C TYR A 74 6.71 -12.44 0.01
N ALA A 75 6.06 -11.35 -0.37
CA ALA A 75 4.65 -11.31 -0.71
C ALA A 75 4.30 -12.26 -1.87
N THR A 76 5.20 -12.38 -2.86
CA THR A 76 5.08 -13.36 -3.95
C THR A 76 5.04 -14.78 -3.41
N THR A 77 5.90 -15.14 -2.46
CA THR A 77 5.88 -16.48 -1.83
C THR A 77 4.58 -16.79 -1.07
N LYS A 78 3.82 -15.76 -0.72
CA LYS A 78 2.53 -15.87 -0.03
C LYS A 78 1.32 -15.82 -0.97
N GLY A 79 1.53 -15.55 -2.26
CA GLY A 79 0.45 -15.30 -3.22
C GLY A 79 -0.25 -13.96 -2.98
N TRP A 80 0.44 -12.99 -2.36
CA TRP A 80 -0.09 -11.64 -2.12
C TRP A 80 0.26 -10.65 -3.23
N ILE A 81 0.82 -11.14 -4.34
CA ILE A 81 1.05 -10.39 -5.56
C ILE A 81 0.16 -11.00 -6.65
N ASP A 82 -0.61 -10.17 -7.36
CA ASP A 82 -1.44 -10.63 -8.48
C ASP A 82 -0.67 -10.69 -9.81
N ASP A 83 -1.35 -11.11 -10.88
CA ASP A 83 -0.75 -11.24 -12.21
C ASP A 83 -0.27 -9.89 -12.80
N ALA A 84 -0.79 -8.76 -12.31
CA ALA A 84 -0.38 -7.42 -12.71
C ALA A 84 0.82 -6.90 -11.89
N GLY A 85 1.22 -7.62 -10.85
CA GLY A 85 2.26 -7.19 -9.92
C GLY A 85 1.74 -6.30 -8.79
N ASP A 86 0.42 -6.23 -8.59
CA ASP A 86 -0.18 -5.44 -7.53
C ASP A 86 -0.14 -6.19 -6.20
N ILE A 87 0.07 -5.43 -5.14
CA ILE A 87 0.28 -5.93 -3.78
C ILE A 87 -1.05 -5.96 -3.05
N GLN A 88 -1.41 -7.12 -2.50
CA GLN A 88 -2.56 -7.24 -1.62
C GLN A 88 -2.29 -6.52 -0.30
N ALA A 89 -3.19 -5.63 0.09
CA ALA A 89 -3.17 -4.95 1.38
C ALA A 89 -4.48 -5.21 2.14
N HIS A 90 -4.37 -5.45 3.44
CA HIS A 90 -5.55 -5.35 4.31
C HIS A 90 -5.99 -3.89 4.44
N VAL A 91 -7.30 -3.67 4.43
CA VAL A 91 -7.92 -2.36 4.60
C VAL A 91 -8.53 -2.27 5.98
N GLU A 92 -8.02 -1.35 6.79
CA GLU A 92 -8.57 -0.96 8.07
C GLU A 92 -9.38 0.32 7.90
N TRP A 93 -10.59 0.35 8.45
CA TRP A 93 -11.45 1.53 8.44
C TRP A 93 -11.47 2.12 9.83
N ALA A 94 -11.10 3.40 9.98
CA ALA A 94 -11.30 4.10 11.23
C ALA A 94 -12.79 4.01 11.58
N THR A 95 -13.07 3.53 12.79
CA THR A 95 -14.43 3.52 13.32
C THR A 95 -14.75 4.96 13.67
N GLY A 96 -15.62 5.60 12.87
CA GLY A 96 -16.15 6.93 13.15
C GLY A 96 -16.98 6.96 14.43
#